data_AF-A0A6J6BHW0-F1
#
_entry.id   AF-A0A6J6BHW0-F1
#
_cell.length_a   1.000
_cell.length_b   1.000
_cell.length_c   1.000
_cell.angle_alpha   90.00
_cell.angle_beta   90.00
_cell.angle_gamma   90.00
#
_symmetry.space_group_name_H-M   'P 1'
#
loop_
_entity.id
_entity.type
_entity.pdbx_description
1 polymer ?
#
loop_
_entity_poly.entity_id
_entity_poly.type
_entity_poly.pdbx_seq_one_letter_code
_entity_poly.pdbx_strand_id
1 'polypeptide(L)'
;MQSVLTALAPHCRTIVGASTPFTLRLSNVWHLASDIEGVLRMRTSVLDIIDSLHPTAAVAGVPTDRALATISDIEAIPRGRYAGPVGWVDGVGNGEWAIALRCAQWRETDIVAHAGAGIIVGSDPESEYDETELKFRPIREALTL
;
A
#
# COMPACT_ATOMS: atom_id res chain seq x y z
N MET A 1 -10.82 -0.28 5.50
CA MET A 1 -12.08 -0.15 4.74
C MET A 1 -12.72 1.23 4.89
N GLN A 2 -13.08 1.68 6.09
CA GLN A 2 -13.77 2.97 6.27
C GLN A 2 -13.01 4.16 5.68
N SER A 3 -11.69 4.23 5.90
CA SER A 3 -10.84 5.30 5.34
C SER A 3 -10.88 5.33 3.80
N VAL A 4 -10.84 4.17 3.16
CA VAL A 4 -10.92 4.03 1.69
C VAL A 4 -12.30 4.47 1.18
N LEU A 5 -13.38 4.05 1.84
CA LEU A 5 -14.73 4.47 1.47
C LEU A 5 -14.91 5.98 1.60
N THR A 6 -14.42 6.58 2.68
CA THR A 6 -14.47 8.03 2.91
C THR A 6 -13.67 8.80 1.86
N ALA A 7 -12.46 8.35 1.52
CA ALA A 7 -11.63 8.97 0.48
C ALA A 7 -12.27 8.90 -0.91
N LEU A 8 -12.93 7.80 -1.26
CA LEU A 8 -13.54 7.62 -2.58
C LEU A 8 -14.93 8.24 -2.73
N ALA A 9 -15.63 8.50 -1.62
CA ALA A 9 -17.00 9.01 -1.64
C ALA A 9 -17.21 10.26 -2.54
N PRO A 10 -16.31 11.26 -2.55
CA PRO A 10 -16.43 12.43 -3.43
C PRO A 10 -16.40 12.09 -4.92
N HIS A 11 -15.66 11.04 -5.29
CA HIS A 11 -15.39 10.68 -6.69
C HIS A 11 -16.40 9.70 -7.27
N CYS A 12 -17.19 9.03 -6.42
CA CYS A 12 -18.14 8.00 -6.81
C CYS A 12 -19.60 8.48 -6.75
N ARG A 13 -20.41 8.03 -7.71
CA ARG A 13 -21.89 8.12 -7.66
C ARG A 13 -22.44 7.08 -6.68
N THR A 14 -21.88 5.88 -6.74
CA THR A 14 -22.17 4.75 -5.86
C THR A 14 -20.86 4.09 -5.49
N ILE A 15 -20.75 3.63 -4.24
CA ILE A 15 -19.60 2.87 -3.75
C ILE A 15 -20.08 1.83 -2.77
N VAL A 16 -19.57 0.61 -2.90
CA VAL A 16 -19.91 -0.54 -2.08
C VAL A 16 -18.61 -1.21 -1.67
N GLY A 17 -18.42 -1.40 -0.37
CA GLY A 17 -17.35 -2.27 0.15
C GLY A 17 -17.93 -3.63 0.53
N ALA A 18 -17.16 -4.69 0.34
CA ALA A 18 -17.51 -6.01 0.85
C ALA A 18 -17.81 -5.96 2.35
N SER A 19 -18.89 -6.62 2.80
CA SER A 19 -19.31 -6.62 4.20
C SER A 19 -18.38 -7.42 5.11
N THR A 20 -17.65 -8.38 4.55
CA THR A 20 -16.67 -9.20 5.27
C THR A 20 -15.39 -9.33 4.48
N PRO A 21 -14.22 -9.21 5.13
CA PRO A 21 -12.96 -9.45 4.46
C PRO A 21 -12.79 -10.94 4.12
N PHE A 22 -11.93 -11.23 3.14
CA PHE A 22 -11.54 -12.58 2.75
C PHE A 22 -10.03 -12.80 2.89
N THR A 23 -9.63 -14.06 3.02
CA THR A 23 -8.22 -14.44 3.07
C THR A 23 -7.64 -14.54 1.66
N LEU A 24 -6.65 -13.70 1.37
CA LEU A 24 -5.90 -13.71 0.13
C LEU A 24 -4.56 -14.39 0.33
N ARG A 25 -4.35 -15.53 -0.33
CA ARG A 25 -3.06 -16.23 -0.32
C ARG A 25 -2.15 -15.65 -1.40
N LEU A 26 -1.03 -15.04 -0.99
CA LEU A 26 0.07 -14.73 -1.89
C LEU A 26 1.18 -15.79 -1.76
N SER A 27 2.22 -15.70 -2.59
CA SER A 27 3.31 -16.69 -2.65
C SER A 27 3.99 -16.93 -1.31
N ASN A 28 4.11 -15.90 -0.47
CA ASN A 28 4.89 -15.93 0.77
C ASN A 28 4.10 -15.61 2.05
N VAL A 29 2.92 -15.01 1.96
CA VAL A 29 2.12 -14.58 3.11
C VAL A 29 0.62 -14.61 2.82
N TRP A 30 -0.19 -14.78 3.87
CA TRP A 30 -1.63 -14.58 3.81
C TRP A 30 -1.99 -13.15 4.18
N HIS A 31 -2.91 -12.56 3.44
CA HIS A 31 -3.44 -11.24 3.67
C HIS A 31 -4.93 -11.30 3.98
N LEU A 32 -5.41 -10.37 4.79
CA LEU A 32 -6.83 -10.07 4.90
C LEU A 32 -7.16 -8.97 3.89
N ALA A 33 -8.09 -9.23 2.97
CA ALA A 33 -8.44 -8.35 1.86
C ALA A 33 -9.93 -7.98 1.88
N SER A 34 -10.29 -6.86 1.29
CA SER A 34 -11.68 -6.44 1.10
C SER A 34 -11.79 -5.69 -0.20
N ASP A 35 -12.68 -6.16 -1.09
CA ASP A 35 -12.92 -5.49 -2.36
C ASP A 35 -13.88 -4.32 -2.15
N ILE A 36 -13.60 -3.23 -2.86
CA ILE A 36 -14.42 -2.02 -2.89
C ILE A 36 -14.66 -1.69 -4.36
N GLU A 37 -15.94 -1.61 -4.72
CA GLU A 37 -16.38 -1.33 -6.07
C GLU A 37 -17.22 -0.05 -6.09
N GLY A 38 -17.12 0.73 -7.16
CA GLY A 38 -17.89 1.95 -7.29
C GLY A 38 -18.01 2.44 -8.72
N VAL A 39 -19.04 3.25 -8.97
CA VAL A 39 -19.24 3.93 -10.26
C VAL A 39 -18.73 5.35 -10.14
N LEU A 40 -17.69 5.69 -10.89
CA LEU A 40 -17.10 7.03 -10.87
C LEU A 40 -18.06 8.09 -11.41
N ARG A 41 -17.90 9.33 -10.92
CA ARG A 41 -18.51 10.53 -11.51
C ARG A 41 -17.87 10.82 -12.87
N MET A 42 -18.56 11.59 -13.70
CA MET A 42 -18.00 12.00 -14.99
C MET A 42 -16.75 12.84 -14.77
N ARG A 43 -15.73 12.62 -15.62
CA ARG A 43 -14.44 13.33 -15.62
C ARG A 43 -13.51 13.02 -14.43
N THR A 44 -13.83 12.03 -13.60
CA THR A 44 -12.87 11.50 -12.63
C THR A 44 -11.87 10.60 -13.35
N SER A 45 -10.58 10.91 -13.25
CA SER A 45 -9.49 10.07 -13.73
C SER A 45 -8.96 9.16 -12.63
N VAL A 46 -8.21 8.12 -13.00
CA VAL A 46 -7.50 7.26 -12.04
C VAL A 46 -6.52 8.05 -11.16
N LEU A 47 -5.97 9.16 -11.65
CA LEU A 47 -5.06 10.02 -10.88
C LEU A 47 -5.78 10.75 -9.75
N ASP A 48 -7.01 11.23 -9.97
CA ASP A 48 -7.83 11.83 -8.91
C ASP A 48 -8.14 10.81 -7.79
N ILE A 49 -8.34 9.55 -8.18
CA ILE A 49 -8.59 8.45 -7.25
C ILE A 49 -7.36 8.17 -6.38
N ILE A 50 -6.17 8.14 -6.98
CA ILE A 50 -4.92 7.89 -6.25
C ILE A 50 -4.60 9.04 -5.30
N ASP A 51 -4.77 10.28 -5.75
CA ASP A 51 -4.51 11.48 -4.95
C ASP A 51 -5.35 11.49 -3.66
N SER A 52 -6.62 11.06 -3.76
CA SER A 52 -7.49 10.95 -2.60
C SER A 52 -7.17 9.74 -1.69
N LEU A 53 -6.69 8.64 -2.26
CA LEU A 53 -6.44 7.39 -1.53
C LEU A 53 -5.06 7.30 -0.88
N HIS A 54 -4.04 7.86 -1.53
CA HIS A 54 -2.66 7.62 -1.15
C HIS A 54 -2.14 8.74 -0.22
N PRO A 55 -1.45 8.40 0.89
CA PRO A 55 -1.16 7.06 1.36
C PRO A 55 -2.34 6.44 2.12
N THR A 56 -2.55 5.13 1.89
CA THR A 56 -3.58 4.40 2.63
C THR A 56 -3.12 4.13 4.06
N ALA A 57 -4.08 3.88 4.95
CA ALA A 57 -3.83 3.42 6.32
C ALA A 57 -2.93 2.18 6.40
N ALA A 58 -2.90 1.34 5.36
CA ALA A 58 -2.10 0.12 5.33
C ALA A 58 -0.58 0.39 5.24
N VAL A 59 -0.17 1.58 4.77
CA VAL A 59 1.24 1.93 4.61
C VAL A 59 1.67 3.19 5.36
N ALA A 60 0.71 4.04 5.72
CA ALA A 60 0.96 5.22 6.55
C ALA A 60 0.45 5.04 7.98
N GLY A 61 -0.73 4.48 8.19
CA GLY A 61 -1.42 4.43 9.50
C GLY A 61 -2.56 5.44 9.64
N VAL A 62 -3.16 5.52 10.83
CA VAL A 62 -4.27 6.43 11.18
C VAL A 62 -4.05 7.01 12.59
N PRO A 63 -4.20 8.34 12.79
CA PRO A 63 -4.37 9.40 11.80
C PRO A 63 -3.14 9.53 10.87
N THR A 64 -3.39 9.74 9.58
CA THR A 64 -2.36 9.63 8.52
C THR A 64 -1.23 10.66 8.68
N ASP A 65 -1.56 11.90 9.00
CA ASP A 65 -0.60 12.99 9.25
C ASP A 65 0.36 12.65 10.39
N ARG A 66 -0.18 12.19 11.52
CA ARG A 66 0.61 11.80 12.69
C ARG A 66 1.45 10.56 12.42
N ALA A 67 0.88 9.59 11.73
CA ALA A 67 1.58 8.35 11.45
C ALA A 67 2.73 8.57 10.46
N LEU A 68 2.56 9.44 9.45
CA LEU A 68 3.65 9.87 8.57
C LEU A 68 4.75 10.64 9.31
N ALA A 69 4.37 11.52 10.25
CA ALA A 69 5.35 12.22 11.10
C ALA A 69 6.17 11.22 11.93
N THR A 70 5.50 10.29 12.62
CA THR A 70 6.18 9.23 13.39
C THR A 70 7.09 8.39 12.49
N ILE A 71 6.63 7.96 11.32
CA ILE A 71 7.45 7.21 10.35
C ILE A 71 8.70 8.01 9.98
N SER A 72 8.54 9.29 9.68
CA SER A 72 9.67 10.17 9.35
C SER A 72 10.65 10.35 10.51
N ASP A 73 10.18 10.31 11.75
CA ASP A 73 11.01 10.49 12.94
C ASP A 73 11.79 9.21 13.32
N ILE A 74 11.21 8.03 13.07
CA ILE A 74 11.78 6.74 13.52
C ILE A 74 12.57 5.99 12.45
N GLU A 75 12.22 6.14 11.16
CA GLU A 75 12.89 5.41 10.09
C GLU A 75 14.22 6.08 9.73
N ALA A 76 15.32 5.33 9.84
CA ALA A 76 16.66 5.85 9.58
C ALA A 76 16.96 6.07 8.08
N ILE A 77 16.16 5.48 7.19
CA ILE A 77 16.38 5.50 5.74
C ILE A 77 15.10 5.98 5.06
N PRO A 78 15.17 6.94 4.12
CA PRO A 78 14.01 7.40 3.39
C PRO A 78 13.45 6.27 2.51
N ARG A 79 12.12 6.06 2.58
CA ARG A 79 11.41 5.05 1.77
C ARG A 79 11.56 5.24 0.27
N GLY A 80 11.82 6.46 -0.20
CA GLY A 80 11.92 6.76 -1.63
C GLY A 80 10.62 6.40 -2.36
N ARG A 81 10.68 5.44 -3.30
CA ARG A 81 9.49 4.96 -4.03
C ARG A 81 8.72 3.84 -3.30
N TYR A 82 9.28 3.27 -2.24
CA TYR A 82 8.62 2.23 -1.47
C TYR A 82 7.31 2.73 -0.86
N ALA A 83 6.29 1.87 -0.88
CA ALA A 83 4.92 2.16 -0.48
C ALA A 83 4.19 3.26 -1.29
N GLY A 84 4.84 3.85 -2.30
CA GLY A 84 4.21 4.81 -3.22
C GLY A 84 3.30 4.13 -4.25
N PRO A 85 2.47 4.90 -4.96
CA PRO A 85 1.65 4.38 -6.05
C PRO A 85 2.53 4.06 -7.28
N VAL A 86 2.28 2.91 -7.92
CA VAL A 86 2.93 2.50 -9.17
C VAL A 86 1.88 1.91 -10.11
N GLY A 87 1.90 2.32 -11.38
CA GLY A 87 0.84 1.95 -12.31
C GLY A 87 0.93 2.66 -13.64
N TRP A 88 -0.19 2.71 -14.34
CA TRP A 88 -0.31 3.36 -15.65
C TRP A 88 -1.63 4.15 -15.75
N VAL A 89 -1.67 5.09 -16.69
CA VAL A 89 -2.87 5.85 -17.05
C VAL A 89 -2.89 6.04 -18.58
N ASP A 90 -4.06 5.92 -19.21
CA ASP A 90 -4.24 6.23 -20.63
C ASP A 90 -4.64 7.69 -20.90
N GLY A 91 -4.73 8.06 -22.17
CA GLY A 91 -5.09 9.41 -22.61
C GLY A 91 -6.53 9.83 -22.30
N VAL A 92 -7.38 8.94 -21.80
CA VAL A 92 -8.76 9.26 -21.40
C VAL A 92 -9.00 9.11 -19.90
N GLY A 93 -7.95 8.82 -19.13
CA GLY A 93 -7.95 8.82 -17.67
C GLY A 93 -8.24 7.46 -17.02
N ASN A 94 -8.31 6.37 -17.77
CA ASN A 94 -8.36 5.02 -17.19
C ASN A 94 -6.95 4.60 -16.73
N GLY A 95 -6.88 3.64 -15.82
CA GLY A 95 -5.61 3.04 -15.46
C GLY A 95 -5.72 2.03 -14.33
N GLU A 96 -4.58 1.46 -13.98
CA GLU A 96 -4.43 0.52 -12.89
C GLU A 96 -3.20 0.88 -12.07
N TRP A 97 -3.37 0.86 -10.74
CA TRP A 97 -2.35 1.26 -9.80
C TRP A 97 -2.30 0.31 -8.62
N ALA A 98 -1.08 0.00 -8.21
CA ALA A 98 -0.77 -0.77 -7.03
C ALA A 98 0.06 0.08 -6.06
N ILE A 99 0.16 -0.39 -4.82
CA ILE A 99 1.11 0.12 -3.86
C ILE A 99 2.43 -0.61 -4.10
N ALA A 100 3.52 0.13 -4.27
CA ALA A 100 4.86 -0.40 -4.48
C ALA A 100 5.39 -1.09 -3.22
N LEU A 101 4.99 -2.36 -3.05
CA LEU A 101 5.44 -3.27 -2.00
C LEU A 101 6.13 -4.47 -2.65
N ARG A 102 6.92 -5.21 -1.85
CA ARG A 102 7.71 -6.36 -2.34
C ARG A 102 8.52 -5.96 -3.58
N CYS A 103 9.17 -4.79 -3.48
CA CYS A 103 9.94 -4.17 -4.54
C CYS A 103 11.32 -3.78 -4.03
N ALA A 104 12.27 -3.59 -4.95
CA ALA A 104 13.57 -3.03 -4.66
C ALA A 104 13.91 -1.94 -5.69
N GLN A 105 14.69 -0.95 -5.26
CA GLN A 105 15.24 0.07 -6.13
C GLN A 105 16.67 -0.30 -6.49
N TRP A 106 16.90 -0.56 -7.77
CA TRP A 106 18.24 -0.70 -8.32
C TRP A 106 18.89 0.68 -8.50
N ARG A 107 20.07 0.86 -7.93
CA ARG A 107 20.97 2.01 -8.14
C ARG A 107 22.22 1.52 -8.87
N GLU A 108 23.08 2.44 -9.31
CA GLU A 108 24.25 2.08 -10.14
C GLU A 108 25.09 0.94 -9.54
N THR A 109 25.25 0.91 -8.21
CA THR A 109 26.12 -0.04 -7.51
C THR A 109 25.42 -0.91 -6.46
N ASP A 110 24.18 -0.60 -6.10
CA ASP A 110 23.49 -1.21 -4.96
C ASP A 110 22.00 -1.37 -5.21
N ILE A 111 21.39 -2.29 -4.46
CA ILE A 111 19.96 -2.55 -4.49
C ILE A 111 19.41 -2.29 -3.10
N VAL A 112 18.43 -1.38 -3.00
CA VAL A 112 17.77 -1.06 -1.73
C VAL A 112 16.34 -1.60 -1.77
N ALA A 113 16.04 -2.53 -0.87
CA ALA A 113 14.70 -3.07 -0.67
C ALA A 113 14.13 -2.60 0.67
N HIS A 114 12.81 -2.48 0.75
CA HIS A 114 12.11 -2.15 1.98
C HIS A 114 11.00 -3.17 2.23
N ALA A 115 10.75 -3.47 3.50
CA ALA A 115 9.59 -4.19 3.99
C ALA A 115 9.14 -3.53 5.28
N GLY A 116 7.83 -3.55 5.53
CA GLY A 116 7.25 -2.95 6.73
C GLY A 116 6.09 -3.79 7.24
N ALA A 117 5.80 -3.64 8.52
CA ALA A 117 4.69 -4.27 9.22
C ALA A 117 3.78 -3.21 9.84
N GLY A 118 2.50 -3.55 10.01
CA GLY A 118 1.51 -2.63 10.55
C GLY A 118 1.49 -2.70 12.06
N ILE A 119 2.03 -1.69 12.74
CA ILE A 119 2.15 -1.70 14.20
C ILE A 119 0.85 -1.23 14.86
N ILE A 120 0.33 -2.04 15.77
CA ILE A 120 -0.85 -1.72 16.60
C ILE A 120 -0.56 -1.95 18.08
N VAL A 121 -1.49 -1.52 18.94
CA VAL A 121 -1.42 -1.85 20.37
C VAL A 121 -1.48 -3.36 20.53
N GLY A 122 -0.48 -3.93 21.19
CA GLY A 122 -0.34 -5.38 21.37
C GLY A 122 0.51 -6.07 20.32
N SER A 123 1.06 -5.36 19.34
CA SER A 123 2.12 -5.88 18.46
C SER A 123 3.33 -6.33 19.28
N ASP A 124 3.89 -7.48 18.92
CA ASP A 124 5.10 -8.05 19.50
C ASP A 124 6.31 -7.75 18.60
N PRO A 125 7.36 -7.05 19.09
CA PRO A 125 8.46 -6.60 18.24
C PRO A 125 9.17 -7.71 17.44
N GLU A 126 9.34 -8.90 18.03
CA GLU A 126 9.99 -10.03 17.36
C GLU A 126 9.10 -10.55 16.23
N SER A 127 7.80 -10.71 16.49
CA SER A 127 6.84 -11.15 15.48
C SER A 127 6.72 -10.18 14.30
N GLU A 128 6.75 -8.86 14.55
CA GLU A 128 6.71 -7.85 13.49
C GLU A 128 8.00 -7.85 12.65
N TYR A 129 9.15 -8.08 13.27
CA TYR A 129 10.42 -8.26 12.57
C TYR A 129 10.39 -9.49 11.67
N ASP A 130 9.95 -10.64 12.19
CA ASP A 130 9.81 -11.88 11.42
C ASP A 130 8.85 -11.71 10.23
N GLU A 131 7.75 -10.96 10.41
CA GLU A 131 6.85 -10.59 9.32
C GLU A 131 7.58 -9.82 8.21
N THR A 132 8.47 -8.88 8.55
CA THR A 132 9.26 -8.15 7.54
C THR A 132 10.25 -9.05 6.81
N GLU A 133 10.89 -10.02 7.49
CA GLU A 133 11.78 -11.00 6.85
C GLU A 133 11.02 -11.87 5.84
N LEU A 134 9.81 -12.31 6.18
CA LEU A 134 8.93 -13.05 5.24
C LEU A 134 8.57 -12.20 4.01
N LYS A 135 8.37 -10.89 4.20
CA LYS A 135 8.07 -9.94 3.11
C LYS A 135 9.29 -9.65 2.23
N PHE A 136 10.51 -9.77 2.74
CA PHE A 136 11.73 -9.65 1.94
C PHE A 136 12.02 -10.88 1.08
N ARG A 137 11.50 -12.05 1.45
CA ARG A 137 11.78 -13.32 0.76
C ARG A 137 11.64 -13.25 -0.78
N PRO A 138 10.56 -12.71 -1.37
CA PRO A 138 10.44 -12.66 -2.83
C PRO A 138 11.55 -11.85 -3.53
N ILE A 139 12.03 -10.78 -2.87
CA ILE A 139 13.14 -9.97 -3.40
C ILE A 139 14.45 -10.71 -3.30
N ARG A 140 14.72 -11.34 -2.16
CA ARG A 140 15.94 -12.14 -1.95
C ARG A 140 16.02 -13.28 -2.96
N GLU A 141 14.92 -14.02 -3.13
CA GLU A 141 14.83 -15.12 -4.10
C GLU A 141 15.08 -14.63 -5.55
N ALA A 142 14.49 -13.51 -5.94
CA ALA A 142 14.67 -12.93 -7.28
C ALA A 142 16.10 -12.47 -7.57
N LEU A 143 16.88 -12.11 -6.55
CA LEU A 143 18.27 -11.63 -6.68
C LEU A 143 19.32 -12.74 -6.49
N THR A 144 18.90 -13.92 -6.05
CA THR A 144 19.79 -15.08 -5.85
C THR A 144 19.80 -16.07 -7.03
N LEU A 145 18.98 -15.83 -8.06
CA LEU A 145 18.99 -16.55 -9.34
C LEU A 145 20.00 -15.91 -10.30
#